data_AF-A0A0M8MUK1-F1
#
_entry.id   AF-A0A0M8MUK1-F1
#
_cell.length_a   1.000
_cell.length_b   1.000
_cell.length_c   1.000
_cell.angle_alpha   90.00
_cell.angle_beta   90.00
_cell.angle_gamma   90.00
#
_symmetry.space_group_name_H-M   'P 1'
#
loop_
_entity.id
_entity.type
_entity.pdbx_description
1 polymer ?
#
loop_
_entity_poly.entity_id
_entity_poly.type
_entity_poly.pdbx_seq_one_letter_code
_entity_poly.pdbx_strand_id
1 'polypeptide(L)'
;MQTKPSSSTDAIADVDVPAPAKPVPTPASVRDVTPALCLSLVEFKDMLRQFRAVDDSVTLRLNRVLAQTRENGTSAPPSLLQRHDKSFTSSSATDLGRTTYGNAVPAQMCLAFWKELVDLWVRREDTIRYCIEINQQKMEQAHAPRRSISKDDYLDLDRVPLKEEPRPLPRLSRSEPEAEFTARQMQNELMVERIIRHRSLEAFKSRCRLFQPNDTASEREHAFWEGR
;
A
#
# COMPACT_ATOMS: atom_id res chain seq x y z
N MET A 1 -67.93 5.73 -46.62
CA MET A 1 -67.34 6.52 -45.52
C MET A 1 -66.04 5.87 -45.11
N GLN A 2 -65.01 6.70 -44.89
CA GLN A 2 -63.71 6.41 -44.28
C GLN A 2 -62.61 5.74 -45.12
N THR A 3 -61.40 6.11 -44.72
CA THR A 3 -60.20 6.38 -45.51
C THR A 3 -58.96 5.80 -44.81
N LYS A 4 -57.96 5.39 -45.60
CA LYS A 4 -56.50 5.49 -45.34
C LYS A 4 -55.87 4.55 -44.26
N PRO A 5 -54.51 4.47 -44.18
CA PRO A 5 -53.77 3.24 -44.48
C PRO A 5 -52.77 2.82 -43.37
N SER A 6 -51.91 1.86 -43.73
CA SER A 6 -50.74 1.32 -43.00
C SER A 6 -49.82 2.33 -42.29
N SER A 7 -49.31 1.96 -41.11
CA SER A 7 -47.94 2.26 -40.71
C SER A 7 -47.38 1.18 -39.79
N SER A 8 -46.41 0.44 -40.31
CA SER A 8 -45.34 -0.20 -39.55
C SER A 8 -44.52 0.87 -38.83
N THR A 9 -44.33 0.72 -37.51
CA THR A 9 -43.43 1.55 -36.72
C THR A 9 -42.44 0.65 -36.00
N ASP A 10 -41.18 0.86 -36.36
CA ASP A 10 -39.97 0.22 -35.86
C ASP A 10 -39.83 0.35 -34.34
N ALA A 11 -39.49 -0.77 -33.70
CA ALA A 11 -38.97 -0.79 -32.34
C ALA A 11 -37.49 -0.35 -32.39
N ILE A 12 -37.23 0.88 -31.99
CA ILE A 12 -35.87 1.39 -31.79
C ILE A 12 -35.35 0.79 -30.47
N ALA A 13 -34.30 -0.02 -30.61
CA ALA A 13 -33.56 -0.61 -29.51
C ALA A 13 -32.93 0.48 -28.64
N ASP A 14 -33.09 0.27 -27.33
CA ASP A 14 -32.51 1.05 -26.25
C ASP A 14 -30.99 1.08 -26.39
N VAL A 15 -30.42 2.27 -26.51
CA VAL A 15 -28.98 2.49 -26.60
C VAL A 15 -28.42 2.35 -25.19
N ASP A 16 -27.72 1.24 -24.96
CA ASP A 16 -26.96 0.97 -23.74
C ASP A 16 -25.88 2.05 -23.58
N VAL A 17 -26.18 3.08 -22.78
CA VAL A 17 -25.24 4.11 -22.38
C VAL A 17 -24.29 3.47 -21.37
N PRO A 18 -22.97 3.34 -21.67
CA PRO A 18 -22.04 2.81 -20.69
C PRO A 18 -22.04 3.72 -19.47
N ALA A 19 -22.42 3.13 -18.33
CA ALA A 19 -22.50 3.79 -17.05
C ALA A 19 -21.17 4.50 -16.72
N PRO A 20 -21.21 5.73 -16.15
CA PRO A 20 -20.00 6.40 -15.70
C PRO A 20 -19.28 5.49 -14.69
N ALA A 21 -17.97 5.31 -14.89
CA ALA A 21 -17.11 4.53 -14.00
C ALA A 21 -17.39 4.95 -12.55
N LYS A 22 -17.88 4.01 -11.74
CA LYS A 22 -18.21 4.26 -10.34
C LYS A 22 -16.95 4.74 -9.64
N PRO A 23 -16.99 5.84 -8.86
CA PRO A 23 -15.82 6.29 -8.12
C PRO A 23 -15.38 5.17 -7.18
N VAL A 24 -14.08 4.83 -7.21
CA VAL A 24 -13.50 3.85 -6.28
C VAL A 24 -13.81 4.35 -4.87
N PRO A 25 -14.59 3.60 -4.06
CA PRO A 25 -14.82 4.01 -2.69
C PRO A 25 -13.50 3.95 -1.94
N THR A 26 -13.16 5.02 -1.23
CA THR A 26 -11.99 5.01 -0.35
C THR A 26 -12.16 3.90 0.68
N PRO A 27 -11.15 3.02 0.86
CA PRO A 27 -11.24 1.96 1.85
C PRO A 27 -11.43 2.57 3.25
N ALA A 28 -12.21 1.90 4.10
CA ALA A 28 -12.55 2.42 5.43
C ALA A 28 -11.33 2.70 6.34
N SER A 29 -10.19 2.05 6.04
CA SER A 29 -8.88 2.27 6.67
C SER A 29 -8.24 3.62 6.30
N VAL A 30 -8.72 4.29 5.24
CA VAL A 30 -8.11 5.47 4.63
C VAL A 30 -9.13 6.60 4.47
N ARG A 31 -9.50 7.26 5.57
CA ARG A 31 -10.48 8.36 5.57
C ARG A 31 -9.96 9.71 5.02
N ASP A 32 -8.64 9.85 4.88
CA ASP A 32 -7.99 11.15 4.60
C ASP A 32 -7.38 11.25 3.19
N VAL A 33 -7.57 10.25 2.32
CA VAL A 33 -6.94 10.24 0.98
C VAL A 33 -7.92 10.71 -0.07
N THR A 34 -7.55 11.81 -0.74
CA THR A 34 -8.31 12.36 -1.87
C THR A 34 -7.76 11.81 -3.20
N PRO A 35 -8.60 11.71 -4.25
CA PRO A 35 -8.13 11.33 -5.58
C PRO A 35 -7.02 12.24 -6.13
N ALA A 36 -7.06 13.54 -5.78
CA ALA A 36 -6.06 14.52 -6.21
C ALA A 36 -4.65 14.16 -5.73
N LEU A 37 -4.53 13.69 -4.48
CA LEU A 37 -3.25 13.25 -3.92
C LEU A 37 -2.67 12.07 -4.68
N CYS A 38 -3.51 11.14 -5.14
CA CYS A 38 -3.05 10.01 -5.94
C CYS A 38 -2.59 10.44 -7.34
N LEU A 39 -3.04 11.57 -7.88
CA LEU A 39 -2.62 12.05 -9.20
C LEU A 39 -1.31 12.84 -9.18
N SER A 40 -0.85 13.26 -7.99
CA SER A 40 0.41 13.97 -7.78
C SER A 40 1.45 13.05 -7.17
N LEU A 41 2.49 12.70 -7.92
CA LEU A 41 3.55 11.83 -7.42
C LEU A 41 4.28 12.41 -6.20
N VAL A 42 4.41 13.74 -6.12
CA VAL A 42 5.09 14.43 -5.01
C VAL A 42 4.27 14.27 -3.72
N GLU A 43 2.99 14.62 -3.76
CA GLU A 43 2.10 14.55 -2.60
C GLU A 43 1.95 13.11 -2.09
N PHE A 44 1.82 12.16 -3.01
CA PHE A 44 1.79 10.73 -2.68
C PHE A 44 3.08 10.29 -1.98
N LYS A 45 4.25 10.67 -2.50
CA LYS A 45 5.54 10.30 -1.87
C LYS A 45 5.72 10.98 -0.52
N ASP A 46 5.27 12.20 -0.34
CA ASP A 46 5.33 12.92 0.94
C ASP A 46 4.43 12.27 1.98
N MET A 47 3.23 11.83 1.60
CA MET A 47 2.37 11.03 2.47
C MET A 47 3.04 9.71 2.87
N LEU A 48 3.64 8.98 1.92
CA LEU A 48 4.37 7.74 2.25
C LEU A 48 5.57 7.98 3.17
N ARG A 49 6.25 9.12 3.05
CA ARG A 49 7.31 9.53 3.98
C ARG A 49 6.75 9.74 5.40
N GLN A 50 5.58 10.35 5.54
CA GLN A 50 4.93 10.53 6.84
C GLN A 50 4.57 9.18 7.46
N PHE A 51 3.99 8.24 6.70
CA PHE A 51 3.72 6.88 7.20
C PHE A 51 5.01 6.16 7.65
N ARG A 52 6.10 6.30 6.91
CA ARG A 52 7.41 5.72 7.29
C ARG A 52 7.97 6.35 8.57
N ALA A 53 7.81 7.65 8.75
CA ALA A 53 8.21 8.32 9.99
C ALA A 53 7.42 7.81 11.20
N VAL A 54 6.13 7.46 11.02
CA VAL A 54 5.35 6.82 12.07
C VAL A 54 5.91 5.42 12.39
N ASP A 55 6.19 4.58 11.39
CA ASP A 55 6.83 3.25 11.61
C ASP A 55 8.15 3.36 12.39
N ASP A 56 9.01 4.32 12.01
CA ASP A 56 10.27 4.59 12.71
C ASP A 56 9.99 4.99 14.16
N SER A 57 8.96 5.80 14.41
CA SER A 57 8.55 6.19 15.77
C SER A 57 8.08 5.01 16.62
N VAL A 58 7.38 4.02 16.03
CA VAL A 58 6.98 2.78 16.72
C VAL A 58 8.23 2.00 17.12
N THR A 59 9.16 1.84 16.17
CA THR A 59 10.42 1.12 16.40
C THR A 59 11.28 1.80 17.46
N LEU A 60 11.36 3.14 17.45
CA LEU A 60 12.06 3.92 18.46
C LEU A 60 11.44 3.75 19.86
N ARG A 61 10.11 3.79 19.97
CA ARG A 61 9.41 3.54 21.24
C ARG A 61 9.66 2.12 21.76
N LEU A 62 9.61 1.11 20.88
CA LEU A 62 9.93 -0.26 21.25
C LEU A 62 11.36 -0.40 21.78
N ASN A 63 12.34 0.18 21.09
CA ASN A 63 13.73 0.17 21.54
C ASN A 63 13.91 0.92 22.89
N ARG A 64 13.17 2.01 23.10
CA ARG A 64 13.21 2.75 24.37
C ARG A 64 12.65 1.92 25.52
N VAL A 65 11.51 1.25 25.32
CA VAL A 65 10.93 0.36 26.34
C VAL A 65 11.90 -0.77 26.68
N LEU A 66 12.55 -1.35 25.66
CA LEU A 66 13.57 -2.37 25.85
C LEU A 66 14.78 -1.88 26.67
N ALA A 67 15.20 -0.63 26.47
CA ALA A 67 16.28 -0.04 27.26
C ALA A 67 15.87 0.14 28.73
N GLN A 68 14.66 0.68 28.97
CA GLN A 68 14.12 0.87 30.32
C GLN A 68 14.00 -0.44 31.09
N THR A 69 13.61 -1.52 30.43
CA THR A 69 13.48 -2.84 31.07
C THR A 69 14.83 -3.46 31.42
N ARG A 70 15.89 -3.09 30.69
CA ARG A 70 17.27 -3.46 31.04
C ARG A 70 17.78 -2.65 32.23
N GLU A 71 17.54 -1.34 32.23
CA GLU A 71 17.93 -0.44 33.34
C GLU A 71 17.25 -0.81 34.65
N ASN A 72 15.97 -1.17 34.61
CA ASN A 72 15.18 -1.56 35.79
C ASN A 72 15.53 -2.96 36.33
N GLY A 73 16.50 -3.66 35.74
CA GLY A 73 16.94 -4.99 36.19
C GLY A 73 15.95 -6.13 35.88
N THR A 74 14.82 -5.85 35.22
CA THR A 74 13.86 -6.87 34.77
C THR A 74 14.41 -7.80 33.69
N SER A 75 15.45 -7.37 32.97
CA SER A 75 16.26 -8.21 32.08
C SER A 75 17.75 -7.97 32.37
N ALA A 76 18.26 -8.54 33.47
CA ALA A 76 19.66 -8.40 33.84
C ALA A 76 20.58 -9.22 32.92
N PRO A 77 21.76 -8.71 32.53
CA PRO A 77 22.78 -9.54 31.89
C PRO A 77 23.29 -10.61 32.89
N PRO A 78 23.65 -11.81 32.40
CA PRO A 78 24.05 -12.96 33.23
C PRO A 78 25.26 -12.66 34.13
N SER A 79 26.04 -11.63 33.80
CA SER A 79 27.24 -11.21 34.53
C SER A 79 26.97 -10.57 35.90
N LEU A 80 25.73 -10.20 36.24
CA LEU A 80 25.38 -9.62 37.55
C LEU A 80 24.72 -10.61 38.52
N LEU A 81 24.44 -11.84 38.07
CA LEU A 81 23.91 -12.91 38.92
C LEU A 81 24.98 -13.92 39.36
N GLN A 82 26.24 -13.68 38.98
CA GLN A 82 27.37 -14.49 39.41
C GLN A 82 27.76 -14.12 40.84
N ARG A 83 26.95 -14.52 41.83
CA ARG A 83 27.48 -14.70 43.18
C ARG A 83 28.56 -15.77 43.10
N HIS A 84 29.81 -15.37 43.26
CA HIS A 84 30.93 -16.28 43.48
C HIS A 84 30.80 -16.93 44.87
N ASP A 85 29.76 -17.74 45.08
CA ASP A 85 29.72 -18.68 46.17
C ASP A 85 30.52 -19.92 45.73
N LYS A 86 31.48 -20.33 46.55
CA LYS A 86 32.49 -21.39 46.27
C LYS A 86 31.88 -22.79 46.02
N SER A 87 30.55 -22.89 46.00
CA SER A 87 29.75 -24.09 45.72
C SER A 87 29.19 -24.14 44.29
N PHE A 88 29.41 -23.10 43.47
CA PHE A 88 28.88 -23.06 42.10
C PHE A 88 29.72 -23.93 41.16
N THR A 89 29.13 -25.02 40.66
CA THR A 89 29.77 -25.94 39.71
C THR A 89 29.17 -25.70 38.33
N SER A 90 29.97 -25.76 37.25
CA SER A 90 29.50 -25.51 35.87
C SER A 90 28.29 -26.39 35.46
N SER A 91 28.12 -27.54 36.11
CA SER A 91 27.03 -28.50 35.88
C SER A 91 25.71 -28.15 36.58
N SER A 92 25.72 -27.25 37.57
CA SER A 92 24.51 -26.75 38.26
C SER A 92 24.03 -25.41 37.70
N ALA A 93 24.63 -24.93 36.61
CA ALA A 93 24.13 -23.81 35.83
C ALA A 93 22.84 -24.24 35.11
N THR A 94 21.73 -24.33 35.84
CA THR A 94 20.41 -24.31 35.20
C THR A 94 20.33 -23.02 34.41
N ASP A 95 20.08 -23.15 33.12
CA ASP A 95 19.97 -22.08 32.13
C ASP A 95 19.08 -20.92 32.63
N LEU A 96 19.69 -19.95 33.31
CA LEU A 96 19.12 -18.65 33.63
C LEU A 96 18.95 -17.80 32.35
N GLY A 97 19.39 -18.29 31.20
CA GLY A 97 19.34 -17.64 29.88
C GLY A 97 17.93 -17.54 29.29
N ARG A 98 16.96 -18.33 29.78
CA ARG A 98 15.54 -18.19 29.34
C ARG A 98 14.85 -16.94 29.89
N THR A 99 15.26 -16.41 31.04
CA THR A 99 14.59 -15.25 31.69
C THR A 99 15.44 -13.97 31.67
N THR A 100 16.76 -14.07 31.50
CA THR A 100 17.65 -12.88 31.43
C THR A 100 17.66 -12.19 30.07
N TYR A 101 17.38 -12.93 28.99
CA TYR A 101 17.34 -12.39 27.61
C TYR A 101 15.98 -12.54 26.91
N GLY A 102 15.05 -13.34 27.46
CA GLY A 102 13.82 -13.75 26.78
C GLY A 102 12.64 -12.77 26.89
N ASN A 103 12.51 -12.07 28.02
CA ASN A 103 11.33 -11.25 28.36
C ASN A 103 11.70 -9.81 28.75
N ALA A 104 12.54 -9.16 27.96
CA ALA A 104 12.85 -7.76 28.25
C ALA A 104 11.59 -6.88 28.06
N VAL A 105 10.78 -7.10 27.02
CA VAL A 105 9.52 -6.36 26.85
C VAL A 105 8.32 -7.19 27.34
N PRO A 106 7.43 -6.65 28.19
CA PRO A 106 6.21 -7.36 28.60
C PRO A 106 5.33 -7.75 27.41
N ALA A 107 4.74 -8.94 27.44
CA ALA A 107 3.91 -9.47 26.35
C ALA A 107 2.77 -8.52 25.92
N GLN A 108 2.16 -7.82 26.87
CA GLN A 108 1.11 -6.84 26.58
C GLN A 108 1.63 -5.68 25.73
N MET A 109 2.84 -5.19 26.03
CA MET A 109 3.45 -4.09 25.27
C MET A 109 3.78 -4.53 23.85
N CYS A 110 4.31 -5.75 23.68
CA CYS A 110 4.52 -6.34 22.36
C CYS A 110 3.21 -6.44 21.57
N LEU A 111 2.12 -6.85 22.21
CA LEU A 111 0.80 -6.88 21.58
C LEU A 111 0.32 -5.49 21.16
N ALA A 112 0.49 -4.47 22.00
CA ALA A 112 0.12 -3.09 21.66
C ALA A 112 0.91 -2.57 20.45
N PHE A 113 2.23 -2.76 20.44
CA PHE A 113 3.08 -2.39 19.31
C PHE A 113 2.75 -3.19 18.05
N TRP A 114 2.41 -4.47 18.19
CA TRP A 114 2.01 -5.32 17.07
C TRP A 114 0.73 -4.80 16.40
N LYS A 115 -0.30 -4.48 17.18
CA LYS A 115 -1.54 -3.89 16.66
C LYS A 115 -1.27 -2.58 15.93
N GLU A 116 -0.48 -1.71 16.54
CA GLU A 116 -0.11 -0.43 15.92
C GLU A 116 0.63 -0.62 14.58
N LEU A 117 1.58 -1.55 14.50
CA LEU A 117 2.27 -1.88 13.26
C LEU A 117 1.32 -2.42 12.19
N VAL A 118 0.47 -3.38 12.54
CA VAL A 118 -0.49 -3.99 11.62
C VAL A 118 -1.45 -2.93 11.07
N ASP A 119 -1.98 -2.06 11.92
CA ASP A 119 -2.88 -0.98 11.50
C ASP A 119 -2.18 -0.02 10.51
N LEU A 120 -0.92 0.33 10.76
CA LEU A 120 -0.12 1.16 9.86
C LEU A 120 0.16 0.48 8.52
N TRP A 121 0.48 -0.82 8.54
CA TRP A 121 0.72 -1.60 7.33
C TRP A 121 -0.53 -1.73 6.47
N VAL A 122 -1.68 -2.06 7.08
CA VAL A 122 -2.98 -2.10 6.40
C VAL A 122 -3.27 -0.75 5.76
N ARG A 123 -3.19 0.33 6.55
CA ARG A 123 -3.51 1.67 6.07
C ARG A 123 -2.62 2.11 4.91
N ARG A 124 -1.31 1.86 5.01
CA ARG A 124 -0.36 2.21 3.95
C ARG A 124 -0.59 1.39 2.69
N GLU A 125 -0.73 0.08 2.82
CA GLU A 125 -0.95 -0.80 1.67
C GLU A 125 -2.27 -0.48 0.94
N ASP A 126 -3.34 -0.25 1.70
CA ASP A 126 -4.64 0.15 1.13
C ASP A 126 -4.55 1.51 0.43
N THR A 127 -3.78 2.46 0.99
CA THR A 127 -3.53 3.76 0.35
C THR A 127 -2.78 3.61 -0.97
N ILE A 128 -1.75 2.78 -1.01
CA ILE A 128 -0.97 2.54 -2.23
C ILE A 128 -1.85 1.87 -3.30
N ARG A 129 -2.63 0.84 -2.93
CA ARG A 129 -3.55 0.15 -3.85
C ARG A 129 -4.61 1.10 -4.41
N TYR A 130 -5.23 1.90 -3.53
CA TYR A 130 -6.20 2.91 -3.94
C TYR A 130 -5.60 3.90 -4.95
N CYS A 131 -4.39 4.42 -4.68
CA CYS A 131 -3.75 5.34 -5.62
C CYS A 131 -3.35 4.69 -6.96
N ILE A 132 -2.98 3.41 -6.95
CA ILE A 132 -2.75 2.66 -8.20
C ILE A 132 -4.04 2.58 -9.01
N GLU A 133 -5.18 2.24 -8.39
CA GLU A 133 -6.48 2.14 -9.07
C GLU A 133 -6.91 3.49 -9.67
N ILE A 134 -6.77 4.59 -8.92
CA ILE A 134 -7.10 5.94 -9.42
C ILE A 134 -6.24 6.32 -10.63
N ASN A 135 -4.94 5.98 -10.62
CA ASN A 135 -4.06 6.25 -11.75
C ASN A 135 -4.39 5.36 -12.96
N GLN A 136 -4.73 4.08 -12.73
CA GLN A 136 -5.18 3.18 -13.79
C GLN A 136 -6.44 3.73 -14.46
N GLN A 137 -7.44 4.18 -13.68
CA GLN A 137 -8.65 4.79 -14.23
C GLN A 137 -8.35 6.04 -15.06
N LYS A 138 -7.44 6.91 -14.61
CA LYS A 138 -7.03 8.09 -15.39
C LYS A 138 -6.34 7.69 -16.69
N MET A 139 -5.50 6.65 -16.66
CA MET A 139 -4.83 6.10 -17.85
C MET A 139 -5.84 5.50 -18.84
N GLU A 140 -6.81 4.74 -18.35
CA GLU A 140 -7.90 4.16 -19.15
C GLU A 140 -8.79 5.25 -19.75
N GLN A 141 -9.07 6.34 -19.03
CA GLN A 141 -9.80 7.49 -19.58
C GLN A 141 -9.00 8.23 -20.65
N ALA A 142 -7.67 8.31 -20.53
CA ALA A 142 -6.79 8.91 -21.53
C ALA A 142 -6.61 8.02 -22.78
N HIS A 143 -6.59 6.70 -22.59
CA HIS A 143 -6.50 5.68 -23.65
C HIS A 143 -7.87 5.27 -24.20
N ALA A 144 -8.97 5.69 -23.57
CA ALA A 144 -10.30 5.47 -24.09
C ALA A 144 -10.32 6.01 -25.52
N PRO A 145 -10.64 5.18 -26.53
CA PRO A 145 -10.72 5.68 -27.89
C PRO A 145 -11.67 6.86 -27.86
N ARG A 146 -11.20 8.04 -28.32
CA ARG A 146 -12.11 9.12 -28.71
C ARG A 146 -13.23 8.42 -29.48
N ARG A 147 -14.45 8.44 -28.92
CA ARG A 147 -15.62 7.71 -29.41
C ARG A 147 -15.49 7.55 -30.91
N SER A 148 -15.41 6.30 -31.36
CA SER A 148 -15.43 5.86 -32.76
C SER A 148 -15.70 7.03 -33.70
N ILE A 149 -14.65 7.55 -34.36
CA ILE A 149 -14.84 8.26 -35.62
C ILE A 149 -15.75 7.31 -36.43
N SER A 150 -17.02 7.69 -36.63
CA SER A 150 -17.96 6.85 -37.36
C SER A 150 -17.32 6.52 -38.70
N LYS A 151 -17.55 5.32 -39.26
CA LYS A 151 -17.08 5.02 -40.62
C LYS A 151 -17.57 6.05 -41.64
N ASP A 152 -18.62 6.80 -41.31
CA ASP A 152 -19.17 7.89 -42.10
C ASP A 152 -18.29 9.16 -42.15
N ASP A 153 -17.39 9.34 -41.18
CA ASP A 153 -16.49 10.51 -41.10
C ASP A 153 -15.19 10.28 -41.90
N TYR A 154 -14.98 9.05 -42.40
CA TYR A 154 -13.84 8.71 -43.27
C TYR A 154 -14.03 9.23 -44.71
N LEU A 155 -15.25 9.63 -45.09
CA LEU A 155 -15.57 10.10 -46.45
C LEU A 155 -15.49 11.62 -46.61
N ASP A 156 -15.24 12.39 -45.54
CA ASP A 156 -15.12 13.86 -45.63
C ASP A 156 -13.65 14.35 -45.63
N LEU A 157 -12.69 13.41 -45.61
CA LEU A 157 -11.25 13.71 -45.65
C LEU A 157 -10.75 14.14 -47.04
N ASP A 158 -11.52 13.89 -48.11
CA ASP A 158 -11.16 14.29 -49.48
C ASP A 158 -11.61 15.71 -49.85
N ARG A 159 -12.33 16.44 -48.96
CA ARG A 159 -12.82 17.81 -49.24
C ARG A 159 -11.94 18.93 -48.69
N VAL A 160 -10.83 18.61 -48.02
CA VAL A 160 -9.92 19.64 -47.46
C VAL A 160 -8.88 20.05 -48.53
N PRO A 161 -8.84 21.33 -48.97
CA PRO A 161 -7.81 21.76 -49.92
C PRO A 161 -6.43 21.61 -49.28
N LEU A 162 -5.51 20.97 -50.00
CA LEU A 162 -4.10 20.83 -49.64
C LEU A 162 -3.45 22.22 -49.52
N LYS A 163 -3.53 22.82 -48.33
CA LYS A 163 -2.60 23.87 -47.92
C LYS A 163 -1.40 23.17 -47.31
N GLU A 164 -0.40 22.97 -48.14
CA GLU A 164 0.86 22.29 -47.85
C GLU A 164 1.71 23.16 -46.91
N GLU A 165 1.27 23.27 -45.66
CA GLU A 165 2.13 23.69 -44.55
C GLU A 165 2.88 22.44 -44.07
N PRO A 166 4.23 22.47 -43.98
CA PRO A 166 5.01 21.33 -43.56
C PRO A 166 4.68 21.02 -42.10
N ARG A 167 3.77 20.07 -41.90
CA ARG A 167 3.42 19.51 -40.60
C ARG A 167 4.71 18.92 -40.04
N PRO A 168 5.25 19.43 -38.91
CA PRO A 168 6.41 18.80 -38.31
C PRO A 168 6.01 17.36 -37.99
N LEU A 169 6.73 16.39 -38.56
CA LEU A 169 6.63 14.99 -38.14
C LEU A 169 6.63 14.99 -36.61
N PRO A 170 5.71 14.28 -35.94
CA PRO A 170 5.72 14.23 -34.49
C PRO A 170 7.08 13.66 -34.11
N ARG A 171 7.94 14.52 -33.57
CA ARG A 171 9.20 14.09 -32.97
C ARG A 171 8.76 13.03 -31.98
N LEU A 172 9.14 11.78 -32.23
CA LEU A 172 9.00 10.68 -31.28
C LEU A 172 9.69 11.17 -30.01
N SER A 173 8.90 11.75 -29.11
CA SER A 173 9.42 12.27 -27.87
C SER A 173 9.87 11.04 -27.10
N ARG A 174 11.18 10.93 -26.88
CA ARG A 174 11.78 9.89 -26.06
C ARG A 174 11.33 9.99 -24.58
N SER A 175 10.58 11.02 -24.22
CA SER A 175 9.95 11.13 -22.90
C SER A 175 8.75 10.19 -22.83
N GLU A 176 8.79 9.20 -21.93
CA GLU A 176 7.60 8.47 -21.51
C GLU A 176 6.52 9.49 -21.05
N PRO A 177 5.24 9.24 -21.33
CA PRO A 177 4.18 10.11 -20.85
C PRO A 177 4.16 10.11 -19.32
N GLU A 178 4.05 11.30 -18.71
CA GLU A 178 4.14 11.51 -17.27
C GLU A 178 3.21 10.59 -16.45
N ALA A 179 2.03 10.30 -16.99
CA ALA A 179 1.06 9.42 -16.35
C ALA A 179 1.50 7.94 -16.31
N GLU A 180 2.17 7.46 -17.37
CA GLU A 180 2.71 6.09 -17.40
C GLU A 180 3.91 5.94 -16.45
N PHE A 181 4.78 6.95 -16.43
CA PHE A 181 5.89 7.03 -15.47
C PHE A 181 5.37 6.98 -14.01
N THR A 182 4.36 7.79 -13.71
CA THR A 182 3.75 7.85 -12.37
C THR A 182 3.13 6.51 -11.98
N ALA A 183 2.40 5.86 -12.90
CA ALA A 183 1.79 4.56 -12.65
C ALA A 183 2.83 3.46 -12.34
N ARG A 184 3.93 3.41 -13.11
CA ARG A 184 5.04 2.48 -12.84
C ARG A 184 5.69 2.76 -11.48
N GLN A 185 5.88 4.04 -11.15
CA GLN A 185 6.46 4.43 -9.88
C GLN A 185 5.56 4.00 -8.70
N MET A 186 4.23 4.10 -8.81
CA MET A 186 3.31 3.66 -7.77
C MET A 186 3.30 2.14 -7.59
N GLN A 187 3.40 1.38 -8.68
CA GLN A 187 3.55 -0.08 -8.61
C GLN A 187 4.83 -0.48 -7.88
N ASN A 188 5.93 0.23 -8.11
CA ASN A 188 7.18 0.02 -7.38
C ASN A 188 7.03 0.27 -5.87
N GLU A 189 6.15 1.18 -5.45
CA GLU A 189 5.93 1.44 -4.02
C GLU A 189 5.30 0.23 -3.29
N LEU A 190 4.57 -0.67 -3.96
CA LEU A 190 4.13 -1.94 -3.33
C LEU A 190 5.32 -2.85 -2.98
N MET A 191 6.32 -2.90 -3.87
CA MET A 191 7.56 -3.65 -3.58
C MET A 191 8.32 -3.00 -2.42
N VAL A 192 8.43 -1.67 -2.43
CA VAL A 192 9.07 -0.92 -1.33
C VAL A 192 8.34 -1.12 -0.01
N GLU A 193 7.02 -1.15 -0.03
CA GLU A 193 6.19 -1.42 1.15
C GLU A 193 6.51 -2.80 1.75
N ARG A 194 6.62 -3.85 0.93
CA ARG A 194 7.01 -5.19 1.39
C ARG A 194 8.37 -5.18 2.09
N ILE A 195 9.35 -4.44 1.54
CA ILE A 195 10.69 -4.31 2.15
C ILE A 195 10.61 -3.61 3.51
N ILE A 196 9.84 -2.52 3.61
CA ILE A 196 9.67 -1.76 4.86
C ILE A 196 8.95 -2.61 5.92
N ARG A 197 7.90 -3.32 5.52
CA ARG A 197 7.18 -4.27 6.37
C ARG A 197 8.11 -5.35 6.91
N HIS A 198 8.93 -5.94 6.03
CA HIS A 198 9.91 -6.95 6.44
C HIS A 198 10.90 -6.41 7.49
N ARG A 199 11.49 -5.23 7.25
CA ARG A 199 12.45 -4.61 8.20
C ARG A 199 11.83 -4.28 9.55
N SER A 200 10.62 -3.71 9.56
CA SER A 200 9.90 -3.39 10.79
C SER A 200 9.48 -4.66 11.54
N LEU A 201 9.11 -5.72 10.82
CA LEU A 201 8.84 -7.03 11.39
C LEU A 201 10.09 -7.68 11.99
N GLU A 202 11.25 -7.65 11.31
CA GLU A 202 12.49 -8.20 11.86
C GLU A 202 12.93 -7.45 13.12
N ALA A 203 12.80 -6.12 13.10
CA ALA A 203 12.99 -5.31 14.30
C ALA A 203 12.03 -5.77 15.40
N PHE A 204 10.74 -5.92 15.13
CA PHE A 204 9.77 -6.37 16.11
C PHE A 204 10.11 -7.77 16.68
N LYS A 205 10.30 -8.79 15.84
CA LYS A 205 10.56 -10.18 16.25
C LYS A 205 11.82 -10.32 17.11
N SER A 206 12.85 -9.55 16.79
CA SER A 206 14.11 -9.60 17.56
C SER A 206 14.00 -9.03 18.98
N ARG A 207 13.05 -8.11 19.24
CA ARG A 207 12.76 -7.56 20.57
C ARG A 207 11.65 -8.32 21.30
N CYS A 208 10.64 -8.79 20.58
CA CYS A 208 9.48 -9.52 21.08
C CYS A 208 9.54 -11.00 20.71
N ARG A 209 10.54 -11.74 21.22
CA ARG A 209 10.86 -13.11 20.78
C ARG A 209 9.82 -14.16 21.16
N LEU A 210 9.14 -13.97 22.30
CA LEU A 210 8.09 -14.89 22.77
C LEU A 210 6.70 -14.48 22.31
N PHE A 211 6.57 -13.36 21.59
CA PHE A 211 5.29 -12.93 21.06
C PHE A 211 4.91 -13.78 19.86
N GLN A 212 3.65 -14.20 19.83
CA GLN A 212 2.99 -14.77 18.66
C GLN A 212 1.63 -14.09 18.52
N PRO A 213 1.20 -13.78 17.29
CA PRO A 213 -0.16 -13.31 17.05
C PRO A 213 -1.16 -14.41 17.45
N ASN A 214 -2.34 -14.00 17.91
CA ASN A 214 -3.39 -14.93 18.32
C ASN A 214 -3.89 -15.75 17.12
N ASP A 215 -4.28 -17.01 17.34
CA ASP A 215 -4.83 -17.88 16.30
C ASP A 215 -6.16 -17.39 15.69
N THR A 216 -6.81 -16.41 16.34
CA THR A 216 -8.04 -15.78 15.85
C THR A 216 -7.77 -14.54 14.99
N ALA A 217 -6.51 -14.26 14.65
CA ALA A 217 -6.15 -13.11 13.84
C ALA A 217 -6.67 -13.26 12.40
N SER A 218 -6.82 -12.12 11.70
CA SER A 218 -7.22 -12.12 10.29
C SER A 218 -6.16 -12.83 9.43
N GLU A 219 -6.58 -13.50 8.35
CA GLU A 219 -5.66 -14.12 7.39
C GLU A 219 -4.58 -13.13 6.90
N ARG A 220 -4.96 -11.86 6.73
CA ARG A 220 -4.04 -10.78 6.34
C ARG A 220 -2.98 -10.51 7.42
N GLU A 221 -3.35 -10.56 8.69
CA GLU A 221 -2.43 -10.39 9.81
C GLU A 221 -1.46 -11.57 9.94
N HIS A 222 -1.95 -12.80 9.73
CA HIS A 222 -1.09 -13.98 9.64
C HIS A 222 -0.12 -13.88 8.45
N ALA A 223 -0.58 -13.42 7.29
CA ALA A 223 0.28 -13.17 6.13
C ALA A 223 1.38 -12.15 6.45
N PHE A 224 1.04 -11.06 7.15
CA PHE A 224 2.02 -10.09 7.61
C PHE A 224 3.03 -10.71 8.58
N TRP A 225 2.60 -11.56 9.52
CA TRP A 225 3.51 -12.24 10.44
C TRP A 225 4.50 -13.18 9.73
N GLU A 226 4.08 -13.81 8.64
CA GLU A 226 4.94 -14.64 7.79
C GLU A 226 5.84 -13.83 6.86
N GLY A 227 5.63 -12.51 6.75
CA GLY A 227 6.38 -11.63 5.85
C GLY A 227 5.93 -11.71 4.40
N ARG A 228 4.69 -12.12 4.15
CA ARG A 228 4.05 -12.14 2.83
C ARG A 228 3.38 -10.81 2.50
#